data_AF-A0AA40T3X6-F1
#
_entry.id   AF-A0AA40T3X6-F1
#
_cell.length_a   1.000
_cell.length_b   1.000
_cell.length_c   1.000
_cell.angle_alpha   90.00
_cell.angle_beta   90.00
_cell.angle_gamma   90.00
#
_symmetry.space_group_name_H-M   'P 1'
#
loop_
_entity.id
_entity.type
_entity.pdbx_description
1 polymer ?
#
loop_
_entity_poly.entity_id
_entity_poly.type
_entity_poly.pdbx_seq_one_letter_code
_entity_poly.pdbx_strand_id
1 'polypeptide(L)'
;MKYATLGKLGGELIIADEADYNDYKGFLKCPNCKEPVFLRKSHIRNEIQIPSSFVHHKAVKEVSACELRVGRYTKQDVEIISAKAKGQRLDKLRISLWKYLKHNLTISLKSWSKSAEDVKKVKLLSEVVDYGKEILEGNVEFILDNTLPRTEILLSEKDPLIAITTEAKPFFDTFLKENKSNWKLHCKVAREALELFLSSQSMKEIRQRMLCCLCHPTALQSLPELLDLDTETPEWKEKFTAYLTLQITFIFLTVDWIKIFDI
;
A
#
# COMPACT_ATOMS: atom_id res chain seq x y z
N MET A 1 29.64 1.49 -4.58
CA MET A 1 29.04 1.17 -3.26
C MET A 1 27.81 0.28 -3.44
N LYS A 2 27.62 -0.75 -2.59
CA LYS A 2 26.53 -1.74 -2.76
C LYS A 2 25.16 -1.25 -2.24
N TYR A 3 25.17 -0.41 -1.20
CA TYR A 3 23.94 0.03 -0.53
C TYR A 3 23.76 1.56 -0.57
N ALA A 4 22.54 2.04 -0.68
CA ALA A 4 22.16 3.44 -0.50
C ALA A 4 20.97 3.56 0.46
N THR A 5 20.87 4.68 1.18
CA THR A 5 19.70 4.97 2.03
C THR A 5 18.61 5.70 1.27
N LEU A 6 17.37 5.25 1.40
CA LEU A 6 16.20 5.91 0.83
C LEU A 6 15.64 6.95 1.81
N GLY A 7 15.93 8.23 1.56
CA GLY A 7 15.67 9.31 2.51
C GLY A 7 14.18 9.55 2.84
N LYS A 8 13.28 9.39 1.86
CA LYS A 8 11.84 9.67 2.04
C LYS A 8 11.09 8.58 2.83
N LEU A 9 11.64 7.38 2.92
CA LEU A 9 10.95 6.19 3.43
C LEU A 9 11.65 5.56 4.64
N GLY A 10 11.97 6.40 5.63
CA GLY A 10 12.52 5.96 6.92
C GLY A 10 14.01 5.57 6.88
N GLY A 11 14.71 5.82 5.76
CA GLY A 11 16.14 5.57 5.65
C GLY A 11 16.53 4.12 5.38
N GLU A 12 15.65 3.34 4.74
CA GLU A 12 15.91 1.95 4.38
C GLU A 12 17.13 1.80 3.45
N LEU A 13 17.90 0.72 3.63
CA LEU A 13 19.00 0.37 2.75
C LEU A 13 18.48 -0.34 1.49
N ILE A 14 18.76 0.26 0.34
CA ILE A 14 18.49 -0.30 -0.98
C ILE A 14 19.76 -0.91 -1.54
N ILE A 15 19.67 -2.12 -2.10
CA ILE A 15 20.77 -2.83 -2.74
C ILE A 15 20.84 -2.41 -4.21
N ALA A 16 22.04 -2.07 -4.69
CA ALA A 16 22.24 -1.58 -6.06
C ALA A 16 21.79 -2.58 -7.14
N ASP A 17 21.95 -3.88 -6.90
CA ASP A 17 21.57 -4.92 -7.87
C ASP A 17 20.04 -5.10 -8.00
N GLU A 18 19.28 -4.73 -6.96
CA GLU A 18 17.82 -4.84 -6.92
C GLU A 18 17.12 -3.51 -7.24
N ALA A 19 17.88 -2.42 -7.32
CA ALA A 19 17.36 -1.09 -7.51
C ALA A 19 17.00 -0.83 -8.98
N ASP A 20 15.78 -0.37 -9.24
CA ASP A 20 15.51 0.40 -10.46
C ASP A 20 15.79 1.88 -10.17
N TYR A 21 16.61 2.53 -10.99
CA TYR A 21 16.91 3.95 -10.82
C TYR A 21 15.65 4.83 -10.92
N ASN A 22 14.64 4.36 -11.68
CA ASN A 22 13.38 5.06 -11.82
C ASN A 22 12.55 5.04 -10.52
N ASP A 23 12.64 3.95 -9.73
CA ASP A 23 11.91 3.76 -8.46
C ASP A 23 12.37 4.71 -7.34
N TYR A 24 13.59 5.25 -7.46
CA TYR A 24 14.25 5.95 -6.35
C TYR A 24 14.89 7.29 -6.75
N LYS A 25 14.54 7.81 -7.94
CA LYS A 25 15.16 9.00 -8.53
C LYS A 25 15.09 10.20 -7.57
N GLY A 26 16.25 10.70 -7.15
CA GLY A 26 16.39 11.88 -6.28
C GLY A 26 16.28 11.61 -4.77
N PHE A 27 16.06 10.36 -4.35
CA PHE A 27 15.84 10.02 -2.93
C PHE A 27 16.95 9.18 -2.30
N LEU A 28 17.87 8.67 -3.12
CA LEU A 28 18.99 7.85 -2.66
C LEU A 28 20.14 8.71 -2.16
N LYS A 29 20.55 8.44 -0.92
CA LYS A 29 21.65 9.10 -0.23
C LYS A 29 22.68 8.07 0.21
N CYS A 30 23.95 8.46 0.21
CA CYS A 30 25.01 7.68 0.80
C CYS A 30 24.72 7.46 2.31
N PRO A 31 24.77 6.23 2.83
CA PRO A 31 24.52 5.99 4.25
C PRO A 31 25.55 6.67 5.16
N ASN A 32 26.77 6.93 4.65
CA ASN A 32 27.87 7.50 5.42
C ASN A 32 27.83 9.04 5.43
N CYS A 33 27.96 9.69 4.28
CA CYS A 33 28.02 11.16 4.20
C CYS A 33 26.66 11.84 3.95
N LYS A 34 25.58 11.06 3.72
CA LYS A 34 24.23 11.55 3.42
C LYS A 34 24.08 12.36 2.12
N GLU A 35 25.13 12.47 1.32
CA GLU A 35 25.09 13.08 -0.01
C GLU A 35 24.30 12.24 -1.03
N PRO A 36 23.68 12.87 -2.04
CA PRO A 36 22.99 12.14 -3.11
C PRO A 36 23.90 11.18 -3.88
N VAL A 37 23.36 10.00 -4.20
CA VAL A 37 24.05 8.98 -5.00
C VAL A 37 23.20 8.54 -6.19
N PHE A 38 23.89 8.02 -7.21
CA PHE A 38 23.29 7.60 -8.48
C PHE A 38 23.55 6.12 -8.70
N LEU A 39 22.56 5.40 -9.24
CA LEU A 39 22.74 4.00 -9.60
C LEU A 39 23.52 3.91 -10.91
N ARG A 40 24.64 3.19 -10.88
CA ARG A 40 25.34 2.70 -12.06
C ARG A 40 25.02 1.22 -12.22
N LYS A 41 24.29 0.88 -13.30
CA LYS A 41 23.96 -0.52 -13.59
C LYS A 41 25.21 -1.35 -13.92
N SER A 42 25.11 -2.65 -13.70
CA SER A 42 26.14 -3.60 -14.05
C SER A 42 26.51 -3.50 -15.53
N HIS A 43 27.79 -3.68 -15.84
CA HIS A 43 28.31 -3.62 -17.20
C HIS A 43 29.61 -4.42 -17.29
N ILE A 44 29.97 -4.83 -18.51
CA ILE A 44 31.23 -5.53 -18.76
C ILE A 44 32.30 -4.50 -19.13
N ARG A 45 33.48 -4.61 -18.54
CA ARG A 45 34.66 -3.82 -18.90
C ARG A 45 35.86 -4.74 -18.94
N ASN A 46 36.52 -4.82 -20.10
CA ASN A 46 37.69 -5.69 -20.32
C ASN A 46 37.42 -7.14 -19.85
N GLU A 47 36.31 -7.71 -20.31
CA GLU A 47 35.87 -9.09 -19.97
C GLU A 47 35.51 -9.33 -18.49
N ILE A 48 35.64 -8.32 -17.62
CA ILE A 48 35.26 -8.40 -16.22
C ILE A 48 33.85 -7.83 -16.05
N GLN A 49 32.98 -8.61 -15.42
CA GLN A 49 31.65 -8.15 -15.03
C GLN A 49 31.75 -7.22 -13.81
N ILE A 50 31.35 -5.97 -14.00
CA ILE A 50 31.26 -4.98 -12.92
C ILE A 50 29.80 -4.99 -12.41
N PRO A 51 29.56 -5.26 -11.11
CA PRO A 51 28.21 -5.30 -10.54
C PRO A 51 27.59 -3.90 -10.46
N SER A 52 26.27 -3.85 -10.24
CA SER A 52 25.59 -2.57 -10.06
C SER A 52 26.09 -1.91 -8.79
N SER A 53 26.22 -0.57 -8.81
CA SER A 53 26.72 0.16 -7.67
C SER A 53 26.20 1.59 -7.62
N PHE A 54 26.01 2.08 -6.40
CA PHE A 54 25.81 3.50 -6.15
C PHE A 54 27.13 4.25 -6.18
N VAL A 55 27.13 5.40 -6.84
CA VAL A 55 28.28 6.30 -7.00
C VAL A 55 27.88 7.73 -6.68
N HIS A 56 28.82 8.53 -6.18
CA HIS A 56 28.59 9.96 -5.98
C HIS A 56 28.77 10.73 -7.30
N HIS A 57 28.22 11.94 -7.36
CA HIS A 57 28.57 12.85 -8.44
C HIS A 57 30.05 13.26 -8.33
N LYS A 58 30.75 13.39 -9.46
CA LYS A 58 32.20 13.70 -9.53
C LYS A 58 32.61 15.01 -8.82
N ALA A 59 31.65 15.86 -8.44
CA ALA A 59 31.91 17.15 -7.79
C ALA A 59 32.13 17.07 -6.28
N VAL A 60 31.89 15.91 -5.63
CA VAL A 60 32.08 15.76 -4.19
C VAL A 60 33.56 15.43 -3.91
N LYS A 61 34.22 16.16 -3.00
CA LYS A 61 35.69 16.06 -2.79
C LYS A 61 36.14 14.84 -1.99
N GLU A 62 35.23 14.12 -1.32
CA GLU A 62 35.54 13.00 -0.39
C GLU A 62 35.04 11.61 -0.88
N VAL A 63 34.87 11.46 -2.20
CA VAL A 63 34.17 10.32 -2.84
C VAL A 63 34.90 8.99 -2.65
N SER A 64 36.24 8.99 -2.68
CA SER A 64 37.06 7.77 -2.62
C SER A 64 36.90 7.02 -1.29
N ALA A 65 36.72 7.73 -0.17
CA ALA A 65 36.57 7.10 1.15
C ALA A 65 35.18 6.48 1.35
N CYS A 66 34.12 7.07 0.79
CA CYS A 66 32.77 6.56 0.94
C CYS A 66 32.54 5.31 0.08
N GLU A 67 33.03 5.29 -1.16
CA GLU A 67 32.79 4.18 -2.09
C GLU A 67 33.46 2.87 -1.65
N LEU A 68 34.56 2.96 -0.90
CA LEU A 68 35.30 1.82 -0.32
C LEU A 68 34.74 1.33 1.03
N ARG A 69 33.99 2.16 1.77
CA ARG A 69 33.51 1.84 3.14
C ARG A 69 32.13 1.19 3.20
N VAL A 70 31.26 1.46 2.23
CA VAL A 70 29.83 1.04 2.27
C VAL A 70 29.61 -0.42 1.79
N GLY A 71 30.68 -1.23 1.79
CA GLY A 71 30.61 -2.69 1.59
C GLY A 71 30.47 -3.50 2.89
N ARG A 72 30.45 -2.86 4.07
CA ARG A 72 30.60 -3.54 5.38
C ARG A 72 29.31 -3.81 6.16
N TYR A 73 28.12 -3.73 5.53
CA TYR A 73 26.90 -4.12 6.24
C TYR A 73 26.80 -5.64 6.30
N THR A 74 26.73 -6.17 7.52
CA THR A 74 26.36 -7.57 7.74
C THR A 74 24.86 -7.76 7.43
N LYS A 75 24.42 -9.01 7.27
CA LYS A 75 22.98 -9.32 7.13
C LYS A 75 22.17 -8.76 8.31
N GLN A 76 22.73 -8.89 9.52
CA GLN A 76 22.12 -8.40 10.75
C GLN A 76 21.98 -6.86 10.75
N ASP A 77 22.99 -6.13 10.25
CA ASP A 77 22.88 -4.66 10.14
C ASP A 77 21.77 -4.24 9.18
N VAL A 78 21.64 -4.94 8.05
CA VAL A 78 20.59 -4.69 7.05
C VAL A 78 19.21 -4.92 7.67
N GLU A 79 19.03 -6.01 8.42
CA GLU A 79 17.78 -6.32 9.11
C GLU A 79 17.42 -5.27 10.17
N ILE A 80 18.38 -4.87 11.01
CA ILE A 80 18.17 -3.84 12.04
C ILE A 80 17.78 -2.50 11.41
N ILE A 81 18.49 -2.08 10.36
CA ILE A 81 18.21 -0.81 9.68
C ILE A 81 16.86 -0.88 8.95
N SER A 82 16.53 -2.01 8.32
CA SER A 82 15.24 -2.21 7.66
C SER A 82 14.08 -2.19 8.67
N ALA A 83 14.23 -2.87 9.81
CA ALA A 83 13.23 -2.85 10.89
C ALA A 83 13.02 -1.44 11.45
N LYS A 84 14.10 -0.69 11.67
CA LYS A 84 14.03 0.71 12.11
C LYS A 84 13.34 1.59 11.07
N ALA A 85 13.66 1.42 9.79
CA ALA A 85 13.03 2.15 8.70
C ALA A 85 11.54 1.81 8.59
N LYS A 86 11.16 0.53 8.73
CA LYS A 86 9.76 0.10 8.81
C LYS A 86 9.04 0.79 9.97
N GLY A 87 9.61 0.80 11.16
CA GLY A 87 9.02 1.51 12.32
C GLY A 87 8.74 2.99 12.03
N GLN A 88 9.73 3.71 11.48
CA GLN A 88 9.56 5.11 11.09
C GLN A 88 8.50 5.31 10.00
N ARG A 89 8.43 4.41 9.02
CA ARG A 89 7.39 4.44 8.00
C ARG A 89 6.01 4.21 8.60
N LEU A 90 5.86 3.22 9.47
CA LEU A 90 4.59 2.92 10.14
C LEU A 90 4.11 4.10 10.99
N ASP A 91 4.99 4.78 11.72
CA ASP A 91 4.63 5.97 12.49
C ASP A 91 4.10 7.11 11.60
N LYS A 92 4.80 7.37 10.48
CA LYS A 92 4.37 8.36 9.49
C LYS A 92 3.07 7.93 8.81
N LEU A 93 2.96 6.67 8.39
CA LEU A 93 1.76 6.09 7.80
C LEU A 93 0.58 6.24 8.74
N ARG A 94 0.75 6.00 10.05
CA ARG A 94 -0.32 6.18 11.03
C ARG A 94 -0.87 7.60 10.99
N ILE A 95 0.01 8.61 11.08
CA ILE A 95 -0.39 10.02 11.04
C ILE A 95 -1.06 10.37 9.70
N SER A 96 -0.45 9.94 8.60
CA SER A 96 -0.91 10.28 7.26
C SER A 96 -2.19 9.55 6.86
N LEU A 97 -2.36 8.28 7.22
CA LEU A 97 -3.62 7.54 7.09
C LEU A 97 -4.73 8.23 7.86
N TRP A 98 -4.45 8.67 9.10
CA TRP A 98 -5.40 9.44 9.88
C TRP A 98 -5.82 10.73 9.17
N LYS A 99 -4.89 11.45 8.56
CA LYS A 99 -5.22 12.66 7.78
C LYS A 99 -6.00 12.29 6.51
N TYR A 100 -5.47 11.40 5.68
CA TYR A 100 -6.04 11.04 4.39
C TYR A 100 -7.43 10.43 4.53
N LEU A 101 -7.57 9.38 5.35
CA LEU A 101 -8.84 8.69 5.52
C LEU A 101 -9.85 9.56 6.27
N LYS A 102 -9.45 10.41 7.22
CA LYS A 102 -10.39 11.36 7.85
C LYS A 102 -10.93 12.42 6.89
N HIS A 103 -10.11 12.92 5.95
CA HIS A 103 -10.52 13.97 5.01
C HIS A 103 -11.25 13.39 3.79
N ASN A 104 -10.81 12.23 3.29
CA ASN A 104 -11.39 11.62 2.09
C ASN A 104 -12.54 10.64 2.41
N LEU A 105 -12.57 10.01 3.59
CA LEU A 105 -13.73 9.26 4.08
C LEU A 105 -14.65 10.13 4.95
N THR A 106 -14.87 11.39 4.54
CA THR A 106 -15.83 12.27 5.23
C THR A 106 -17.26 11.80 4.95
N ILE A 107 -17.65 10.65 5.50
CA ILE A 107 -19.06 10.36 5.73
C ILE A 107 -19.47 11.23 6.90
N SER A 108 -20.33 12.20 6.60
CA SER A 108 -21.12 12.87 7.62
C SER A 108 -21.99 11.82 8.30
N LEU A 109 -21.60 11.34 9.47
CA LEU A 109 -22.43 10.46 10.32
C LEU A 109 -23.81 11.10 10.64
N LYS A 110 -23.97 12.42 10.44
CA LYS A 110 -25.24 13.13 10.54
C LYS A 110 -26.23 12.81 9.40
N SER A 111 -25.74 12.34 8.25
CA SER A 111 -26.60 11.89 7.13
C SER A 111 -27.13 10.47 7.33
N TRP A 112 -26.44 9.66 8.14
CA TRP A 112 -26.81 8.29 8.45
C TRP A 112 -28.00 8.19 9.39
N SER A 113 -28.08 9.03 10.43
CA SER A 113 -29.25 9.07 11.33
C SER A 113 -30.54 9.37 10.57
N LYS A 114 -30.47 10.08 9.44
CA LYS A 114 -31.60 10.30 8.53
C LYS A 114 -31.85 9.10 7.59
N SER A 115 -30.80 8.50 7.03
CA SER A 115 -30.95 7.39 6.07
C SER A 115 -31.38 6.08 6.73
N ALA A 116 -31.09 5.88 8.02
CA ALA A 116 -31.55 4.72 8.80
C ALA A 116 -33.07 4.71 9.03
N GLU A 117 -33.74 5.86 8.96
CA GLU A 117 -35.21 5.96 9.09
C GLU A 117 -35.93 5.56 7.78
N ASP A 118 -35.27 5.72 6.63
CA ASP A 118 -35.88 5.55 5.31
C ASP A 118 -35.88 4.09 4.81
N VAL A 119 -35.05 3.20 5.37
CA VAL A 119 -34.91 1.83 4.85
C VAL A 119 -35.57 0.81 5.78
N LYS A 120 -36.91 0.77 5.75
CA LYS A 120 -37.77 -0.21 6.48
C LYS A 120 -37.58 -1.69 6.12
N LYS A 121 -36.49 -2.08 5.44
CA LYS A 121 -36.23 -3.47 5.01
C LYS A 121 -34.75 -3.91 5.06
N VAL A 122 -33.82 -3.06 5.45
CA VAL A 122 -32.41 -3.48 5.57
C VAL A 122 -32.23 -4.07 6.97
N LYS A 123 -31.80 -5.35 7.04
CA LYS A 123 -31.30 -5.96 8.28
C LYS A 123 -30.31 -4.99 8.94
N LEU A 124 -30.28 -4.94 10.28
CA LEU A 124 -29.54 -3.92 11.02
C LEU A 124 -28.11 -3.81 10.46
N LEU A 125 -27.74 -2.64 9.91
CA LEU A 125 -26.38 -2.38 9.36
C LEU A 125 -25.29 -2.85 10.33
N SER A 126 -25.55 -2.80 11.63
CA SER A 126 -24.66 -3.33 12.66
C SER A 126 -24.25 -4.78 12.42
N GLU A 127 -25.16 -5.68 12.04
CA GLU A 127 -24.85 -7.09 11.78
C GLU A 127 -23.88 -7.26 10.59
N VAL A 128 -24.12 -6.50 9.52
CA VAL A 128 -23.27 -6.52 8.31
C VAL A 128 -21.89 -5.91 8.61
N VAL A 129 -21.85 -4.84 9.41
CA VAL A 129 -20.62 -4.18 9.83
C VAL A 129 -19.82 -5.06 10.80
N ASP A 130 -20.50 -5.74 11.73
CA ASP A 130 -19.89 -6.66 12.68
C ASP A 130 -19.29 -7.87 11.94
N TYR A 131 -20.02 -8.45 10.99
CA TYR A 131 -19.48 -9.50 10.13
C TYR A 131 -18.31 -9.00 9.27
N GLY A 132 -18.40 -7.79 8.72
CA GLY A 132 -17.29 -7.17 8.00
C GLY A 132 -16.05 -7.00 8.87
N LYS A 133 -16.22 -6.68 10.15
CA LYS A 133 -15.11 -6.61 11.12
C LYS A 133 -14.51 -7.99 11.38
N GLU A 134 -15.33 -9.02 11.55
CA GLU A 134 -14.86 -10.41 11.68
C GLU A 134 -14.04 -10.85 10.47
N ILE A 135 -14.48 -10.49 9.25
CA ILE A 135 -13.73 -10.77 8.03
C ILE A 135 -12.35 -10.09 8.08
N LEU A 136 -12.30 -8.79 8.40
CA LEU A 136 -11.04 -8.04 8.42
C LEU A 136 -10.07 -8.57 9.46
N GLU A 137 -10.55 -8.94 10.64
CA GLU A 137 -9.72 -9.42 11.75
C GLU A 137 -9.34 -10.90 11.60
N GLY A 138 -10.20 -11.72 10.98
CA GLY A 138 -9.99 -13.16 10.79
C GLY A 138 -9.22 -13.55 9.53
N ASN A 139 -9.11 -12.65 8.53
CA ASN A 139 -8.51 -12.95 7.23
C ASN A 139 -7.29 -12.07 6.91
N VAL A 140 -6.59 -11.54 7.91
CA VAL A 140 -5.50 -10.57 7.71
C VAL A 140 -4.45 -11.05 6.69
N GLU A 141 -3.91 -12.25 6.87
CA GLU A 141 -2.89 -12.81 5.97
C GLU A 141 -3.44 -13.00 4.56
N PHE A 142 -4.64 -13.56 4.44
CA PHE A 142 -5.32 -13.72 3.15
C PHE A 142 -5.50 -12.37 2.44
N ILE A 143 -5.99 -11.34 3.13
CA ILE A 143 -6.17 -10.01 2.56
C ILE A 143 -4.81 -9.46 2.12
N LEU A 144 -3.79 -9.48 2.98
CA LEU A 144 -2.44 -8.98 2.65
C LEU A 144 -1.80 -9.68 1.45
N ASP A 145 -1.94 -11.00 1.38
CA ASP A 145 -1.37 -11.80 0.29
C ASP A 145 -2.17 -11.68 -0.99
N ASN A 146 -3.44 -11.29 -0.94
CA ASN A 146 -4.26 -11.00 -2.11
C ASN A 146 -4.24 -9.52 -2.52
N THR A 147 -3.72 -8.62 -1.69
CA THR A 147 -3.67 -7.17 -1.98
C THR A 147 -2.74 -6.85 -3.16
N LEU A 148 -1.75 -7.70 -3.43
CA LEU A 148 -0.68 -7.44 -4.41
C LEU A 148 -0.79 -8.25 -5.72
N PRO A 149 -1.09 -9.57 -5.71
CA PRO A 149 -1.12 -10.38 -6.93
C PRO A 149 -2.45 -10.28 -7.67
N ARG A 150 -3.55 -10.07 -6.95
CA ARG A 150 -4.86 -10.10 -7.58
C ARG A 150 -5.15 -8.87 -8.39
N THR A 151 -4.63 -7.68 -8.11
CA THR A 151 -5.04 -6.49 -8.90
C THR A 151 -4.54 -6.52 -10.35
N GLU A 152 -3.37 -7.12 -10.62
CA GLU A 152 -2.92 -7.41 -12.00
C GLU A 152 -3.72 -8.56 -12.64
N ILE A 153 -4.09 -9.59 -11.87
CA ILE A 153 -4.87 -10.76 -12.34
C ILE A 153 -6.35 -10.38 -12.59
N LEU A 154 -7.02 -9.74 -11.64
CA LEU A 154 -8.37 -9.18 -11.65
C LEU A 154 -8.61 -8.21 -12.83
N LEU A 155 -7.55 -7.58 -13.36
CA LEU A 155 -7.65 -6.65 -14.49
C LEU A 155 -7.25 -7.27 -15.84
N SER A 156 -6.45 -8.35 -15.82
CA SER A 156 -6.03 -9.10 -17.00
C SER A 156 -7.01 -10.22 -17.36
N GLU A 157 -7.58 -10.89 -16.37
CA GLU A 157 -8.72 -11.77 -16.50
C GLU A 157 -9.98 -10.96 -16.26
N LYS A 158 -10.85 -10.88 -17.26
CA LYS A 158 -12.16 -10.22 -17.18
C LYS A 158 -13.09 -11.04 -16.27
N ASP A 159 -12.79 -11.11 -14.98
CA ASP A 159 -13.62 -11.82 -14.03
C ASP A 159 -14.93 -11.02 -13.81
N PRO A 160 -16.09 -11.60 -14.16
CA PRO A 160 -17.38 -10.93 -14.05
C PRO A 160 -17.82 -10.67 -12.60
N LEU A 161 -17.18 -11.28 -11.58
CA LEU A 161 -17.45 -11.00 -10.17
C LEU A 161 -16.95 -9.62 -9.72
N ILE A 162 -16.27 -8.88 -10.61
CA ILE A 162 -15.63 -7.61 -10.32
C ILE A 162 -16.35 -6.44 -11.01
N ALA A 163 -17.69 -6.41 -10.96
CA ALA A 163 -18.50 -5.39 -11.63
C ALA A 163 -18.18 -3.93 -11.21
N ILE A 164 -17.62 -3.72 -10.01
CA ILE A 164 -17.22 -2.38 -9.52
C ILE A 164 -15.89 -1.92 -10.15
N THR A 165 -15.02 -2.82 -10.62
CA THR A 165 -13.73 -2.41 -11.21
C THR A 165 -13.82 -1.87 -12.62
N THR A 166 -14.92 -2.11 -13.34
CA THR A 166 -15.01 -1.72 -14.76
C THR A 166 -15.11 -0.20 -14.92
N GLU A 167 -15.79 0.50 -14.01
CA GLU A 167 -15.89 1.97 -14.01
C GLU A 167 -14.63 2.66 -13.46
N ALA A 168 -13.94 2.04 -12.51
CA ALA A 168 -12.73 2.57 -11.90
C ALA A 168 -11.45 2.26 -12.71
N LYS A 169 -11.55 1.41 -13.74
CA LYS A 169 -10.43 1.00 -14.59
C LYS A 169 -9.66 2.17 -15.22
N PRO A 170 -10.30 3.20 -15.81
CA PRO A 170 -9.57 4.34 -16.38
C PRO A 170 -8.79 5.15 -15.33
N PHE A 171 -9.35 5.27 -14.11
CA PHE A 171 -8.66 5.91 -12.99
C PHE A 171 -7.45 5.09 -12.56
N PHE A 172 -7.59 3.76 -12.47
CA PHE A 172 -6.50 2.86 -12.14
C PHE A 172 -5.41 2.82 -13.22
N ASP A 173 -5.79 2.81 -14.50
CA ASP A 173 -4.84 2.86 -15.62
C ASP A 173 -4.03 4.17 -15.61
N THR A 174 -4.69 5.29 -15.28
CA THR A 174 -4.03 6.59 -15.09
C THR A 174 -3.10 6.55 -13.89
N PHE A 175 -3.56 6.01 -12.76
CA PHE A 175 -2.75 5.83 -11.56
C PHE A 175 -1.51 4.95 -11.81
N LEU A 176 -1.68 3.83 -12.49
CA LEU A 176 -0.58 2.95 -12.90
C LEU A 176 0.39 3.67 -13.83
N LYS A 177 -0.10 4.46 -14.79
CA LYS A 177 0.77 5.24 -15.69
C LYS A 177 1.59 6.27 -14.92
N GLU A 178 1.00 6.94 -13.95
CA GLU A 178 1.67 7.93 -13.09
C GLU A 178 2.66 7.29 -12.09
N ASN A 179 2.36 6.09 -11.59
CA ASN A 179 3.15 5.39 -10.59
C ASN A 179 4.02 4.26 -11.14
N LYS A 180 4.03 4.06 -12.47
CA LYS A 180 4.73 2.95 -13.15
C LYS A 180 6.20 2.88 -12.76
N SER A 181 6.83 4.04 -12.59
CA SER A 181 8.24 4.14 -12.26
C SER A 181 8.57 3.81 -10.81
N ASN A 182 7.59 3.70 -9.91
CA ASN A 182 7.76 3.44 -8.48
C ASN A 182 6.88 2.28 -7.97
N TRP A 183 6.35 1.44 -8.86
CA TRP A 183 5.26 0.52 -8.55
C TRP A 183 5.62 -0.47 -7.43
N LYS A 184 6.82 -1.05 -7.46
CA LYS A 184 7.29 -1.98 -6.41
C LYS A 184 7.33 -1.32 -5.03
N LEU A 185 7.82 -0.08 -4.99
CA LEU A 185 7.90 0.70 -3.77
C LEU A 185 6.52 1.06 -3.25
N HIS A 186 5.63 1.49 -4.14
CA HIS A 186 4.23 1.78 -3.85
C HIS A 186 3.52 0.56 -3.26
N CYS A 187 3.63 -0.61 -3.91
CA CYS A 187 3.07 -1.88 -3.44
C CYS A 187 3.55 -2.24 -2.03
N LYS A 188 4.85 -2.09 -1.76
CA LYS A 188 5.41 -2.35 -0.43
C LYS A 188 4.79 -1.45 0.63
N VAL A 189 4.72 -0.15 0.35
CA VAL A 189 4.15 0.85 1.26
C VAL A 189 2.64 0.63 1.45
N ALA A 190 1.91 0.29 0.38
CA ALA A 190 0.50 -0.05 0.45
C ALA A 190 0.24 -1.28 1.33
N ARG A 191 1.08 -2.32 1.21
CA ARG A 191 1.03 -3.51 2.08
C ARG A 191 1.29 -3.14 3.55
N GLU A 192 2.28 -2.31 3.83
CA GLU A 192 2.56 -1.85 5.20
C GLU A 192 1.42 -0.98 5.77
N ALA A 193 0.82 -0.12 4.94
CA ALA A 193 -0.33 0.69 5.33
C ALA A 193 -1.56 -0.17 5.62
N LEU A 194 -1.79 -1.21 4.81
CA LEU A 194 -2.86 -2.17 5.02
C LEU A 194 -2.62 -3.04 6.25
N GLU A 195 -1.41 -3.52 6.47
CA GLU A 195 -1.02 -4.26 7.68
C GLU A 195 -1.32 -3.43 8.94
N LEU A 196 -0.96 -2.14 8.92
CA LEU A 196 -1.30 -1.20 9.98
C LEU A 196 -2.81 -1.05 10.13
N PHE A 197 -3.55 -0.88 9.03
CA PHE A 197 -5.01 -0.76 9.04
C PHE A 197 -5.71 -2.00 9.61
N LEU A 198 -5.26 -3.21 9.28
CA LEU A 198 -5.84 -4.48 9.72
C LEU A 198 -5.42 -4.87 11.15
N SER A 199 -4.35 -4.28 11.67
CA SER A 199 -3.86 -4.56 13.03
C SER A 199 -4.93 -4.30 14.10
N SER A 200 -5.28 -5.34 14.86
CA SER A 200 -6.32 -5.29 15.90
C SER A 200 -6.12 -4.16 16.93
N GLN A 201 -4.88 -3.76 17.20
CA GLN A 201 -4.53 -2.74 18.18
C GLN A 201 -4.54 -1.30 17.64
N SER A 202 -4.63 -1.11 16.33
CA SER A 202 -4.54 0.22 15.73
C SER A 202 -5.70 0.53 14.78
N MET A 203 -5.92 1.80 14.45
CA MET A 203 -6.87 2.26 13.42
C MET A 203 -8.33 1.82 13.58
N LYS A 204 -8.76 1.36 14.78
CA LYS A 204 -10.12 0.84 15.04
C LYS A 204 -11.25 1.75 14.56
N GLU A 205 -11.18 3.04 14.88
CA GLU A 205 -12.20 4.01 14.48
C GLU A 205 -12.24 4.22 12.97
N ILE A 206 -11.08 4.22 12.30
CA ILE A 206 -11.01 4.34 10.85
C ILE A 206 -11.57 3.08 10.18
N ARG A 207 -11.22 1.88 10.69
CA ARG A 207 -11.81 0.62 10.24
C ARG A 207 -13.34 0.68 10.33
N GLN A 208 -13.86 1.07 11.48
CA GLN A 208 -15.29 1.18 11.71
C GLN A 208 -15.95 2.14 10.71
N ARG A 209 -15.39 3.35 10.55
CA ARG A 209 -15.91 4.34 9.60
C ARG A 209 -15.91 3.81 8.18
N MET A 210 -14.81 3.18 7.75
CA MET A 210 -14.72 2.63 6.39
C MET A 210 -15.68 1.46 6.18
N LEU A 211 -15.86 0.57 7.16
CA LEU A 211 -16.88 -0.48 7.10
C LEU A 211 -18.28 0.13 6.96
N CYS A 212 -18.60 1.18 7.72
CA CYS A 212 -19.88 1.88 7.53
C CYS A 212 -20.02 2.47 6.11
N CYS A 213 -18.95 2.93 5.47
CA CYS A 213 -18.97 3.35 4.07
C CYS A 213 -19.28 2.18 3.13
N LEU A 214 -18.52 1.09 3.26
CA LEU A 214 -18.53 -0.05 2.34
C LEU A 214 -19.80 -0.90 2.48
N CYS A 215 -20.35 -0.96 3.69
CA CYS A 215 -21.60 -1.65 3.99
C CYS A 215 -22.84 -0.75 3.76
N HIS A 216 -22.66 0.50 3.37
CA HIS A 216 -23.78 1.40 3.11
C HIS A 216 -24.65 0.85 1.97
N PRO A 217 -26.00 0.87 2.07
CA PRO A 217 -26.86 0.33 1.01
C PRO A 217 -26.56 0.89 -0.37
N THR A 218 -26.27 2.19 -0.51
CA THR A 218 -25.88 2.81 -1.78
C THR A 218 -24.59 2.24 -2.38
N ALA A 219 -23.63 1.84 -1.54
CA ALA A 219 -22.43 1.17 -2.04
C ALA A 219 -22.77 -0.26 -2.50
N LEU A 220 -23.58 -0.97 -1.72
CA LEU A 220 -24.04 -2.33 -2.02
C LEU A 220 -25.02 -2.42 -3.19
N GLN A 221 -25.68 -1.34 -3.60
CA GLN A 221 -26.56 -1.31 -4.78
C GLN A 221 -25.85 -1.72 -6.08
N SER A 222 -24.53 -1.57 -6.14
CA SER A 222 -23.70 -2.06 -7.25
C SER A 222 -23.58 -3.59 -7.30
N LEU A 223 -24.03 -4.30 -6.26
CA LEU A 223 -24.05 -5.75 -6.11
C LEU A 223 -25.41 -6.19 -5.54
N PRO A 224 -26.48 -6.19 -6.36
CA PRO A 224 -27.85 -6.46 -5.91
C PRO A 224 -27.99 -7.80 -5.19
N GLU A 225 -27.21 -8.81 -5.56
CA GLU A 225 -27.20 -10.11 -4.89
C GLU A 225 -26.84 -10.03 -3.40
N LEU A 226 -26.07 -9.04 -2.96
CA LEU A 226 -25.74 -8.83 -1.54
C LEU A 226 -26.88 -8.16 -0.76
N LEU A 227 -27.82 -7.51 -1.45
CA LEU A 227 -29.02 -6.92 -0.87
C LEU A 227 -30.18 -7.92 -0.78
N ASP A 228 -30.22 -8.88 -1.70
CA ASP A 228 -31.33 -9.83 -1.86
C ASP A 228 -31.13 -11.16 -1.11
N LEU A 229 -29.89 -11.54 -0.80
CA LEU A 229 -29.57 -12.78 -0.09
C LEU A 229 -29.58 -12.60 1.43
N ASP A 230 -29.94 -13.67 2.15
CA ASP A 230 -29.89 -13.70 3.61
C ASP A 230 -28.42 -13.72 4.10
N THR A 231 -28.06 -12.75 4.94
CA THR A 231 -26.73 -12.54 5.54
C THR A 231 -26.17 -13.76 6.29
N GLU A 232 -27.03 -14.70 6.71
CA GLU A 232 -26.59 -15.92 7.39
C GLU A 232 -26.19 -17.04 6.42
N THR A 233 -26.56 -16.92 5.14
CA THR A 233 -26.29 -17.97 4.16
C THR A 233 -24.80 -18.07 3.82
N PRO A 234 -24.27 -19.29 3.61
CA PRO A 234 -22.89 -19.47 3.17
C PRO A 234 -22.56 -18.71 1.88
N GLU A 235 -23.51 -18.66 0.93
CA GLU A 235 -23.36 -17.96 -0.34
C GLU A 235 -23.20 -16.45 -0.15
N TRP A 236 -24.04 -15.82 0.68
CA TRP A 236 -23.91 -14.39 0.97
C TRP A 236 -22.57 -14.09 1.65
N LYS A 237 -22.18 -14.92 2.63
CA LYS A 237 -20.92 -14.77 3.38
C LYS A 237 -19.70 -14.84 2.47
N GLU A 238 -19.68 -15.78 1.54
CA GLU A 238 -18.61 -15.91 0.54
C GLU A 238 -18.55 -14.67 -0.37
N LYS A 239 -19.68 -14.25 -0.95
CA LYS A 239 -19.76 -13.08 -1.83
C LYS A 239 -19.38 -11.79 -1.11
N PHE A 240 -19.85 -11.60 0.12
CA PHE A 240 -19.56 -10.42 0.92
C PHE A 240 -18.08 -10.38 1.34
N THR A 241 -17.50 -11.52 1.69
CA THR A 241 -16.05 -11.64 1.97
C THR A 241 -15.22 -11.24 0.75
N ALA A 242 -15.58 -11.73 -0.44
CA ALA A 242 -14.92 -11.38 -1.70
C ALA A 242 -15.03 -9.88 -2.01
N TYR A 243 -16.25 -9.32 -1.91
CA TYR A 243 -16.51 -7.89 -2.08
C TYR A 243 -15.64 -7.05 -1.14
N LEU A 244 -15.68 -7.33 0.16
CA LEU A 244 -14.98 -6.53 1.16
C LEU A 244 -13.46 -6.59 0.96
N THR A 245 -12.91 -7.79 0.72
CA THR A 245 -11.47 -7.98 0.44
C THR A 245 -11.02 -7.16 -0.76
N LEU A 246 -11.83 -7.16 -1.83
CA LEU A 246 -11.55 -6.42 -3.05
C LEU A 246 -11.60 -4.90 -2.83
N GLN A 247 -12.64 -4.39 -2.18
CA GLN A 247 -12.79 -2.95 -1.94
C GLN A 247 -11.64 -2.39 -1.10
N ILE A 248 -11.25 -3.11 -0.05
CA ILE A 248 -10.12 -2.74 0.82
C ILE A 248 -8.83 -2.73 0.01
N THR A 249 -8.60 -3.78 -0.80
CA THR A 249 -7.43 -3.85 -1.68
C THR A 249 -7.37 -2.65 -2.63
N PHE A 250 -8.49 -2.33 -3.27
CA PHE A 250 -8.57 -1.24 -4.23
C PHE A 250 -8.30 0.13 -3.58
N ILE A 251 -8.93 0.40 -2.43
CA ILE A 251 -8.69 1.63 -1.66
C ILE A 251 -7.20 1.75 -1.37
N PHE A 252 -6.58 0.74 -0.79
CA PHE A 252 -5.17 0.82 -0.41
C PHE A 252 -4.22 0.86 -1.59
N LEU A 253 -4.56 0.30 -2.75
CA LEU A 253 -3.70 0.41 -3.93
C LEU A 253 -3.81 1.73 -4.67
N THR A 254 -4.94 2.42 -4.57
CA THR A 254 -5.20 3.66 -5.33
C THR A 254 -4.81 4.93 -4.59
N VAL A 255 -4.49 4.85 -3.30
CA VAL A 255 -3.89 5.97 -2.57
C VAL A 255 -2.43 6.13 -2.99
N ASP A 256 -2.03 7.29 -3.51
CA ASP A 256 -0.62 7.59 -3.81
C ASP A 256 0.19 7.75 -2.52
N TRP A 257 0.61 6.62 -1.93
CA TRP A 257 1.31 6.61 -0.65
C TRP A 257 2.65 7.32 -0.72
N ILE A 258 3.31 7.32 -1.89
CA ILE A 258 4.61 7.95 -2.08
C ILE A 258 4.48 9.46 -1.94
N LYS A 259 3.48 10.08 -2.60
CA LYS A 259 3.19 11.52 -2.43
C LYS A 259 2.77 11.88 -1.02
N ILE A 260 2.13 10.97 -0.29
CA ILE A 260 1.73 11.21 1.11
C ILE A 260 2.94 11.42 2.05
N PHE A 261 4.13 10.92 1.71
CA PHE A 261 5.35 11.19 2.47
C PHE A 261 6.06 12.51 2.10
N ASP A 262 5.55 13.24 1.10
CA ASP A 262 6.13 14.51 0.63
C ASP A 262 5.59 15.74 1.37
N ILE A 263 4.63 15.54 2.28
CA ILE A 263 3.95 16.58 3.08
C ILE A 263 4.42 16.51 4.54
#